data_AF-A0A970T7D5-F1
#
_entry.id   AF-A0A970T7D5-F1
#
_cell.length_a   1.000
_cell.length_b   1.000
_cell.length_c   1.000
_cell.angle_alpha   90.00
_cell.angle_beta   90.00
_cell.angle_gamma   90.00
#
_symmetry.space_group_name_H-M   'P 1'
#
loop_
_entity.id
_entity.type
_entity.pdbx_description
1 polymer ?
#
loop_
_entity_poly.entity_id
_entity_poly.type
_entity_poly.pdbx_seq_one_letter_code
_entity_poly.pdbx_strand_id
1 'polypeptide(L)'
;MYGEKTLHEQSHGESFLNFINTFSKTGIFIIDEPKATLSPNRQLSHFSHIIEMAREGSQYIIVTHSPILIAIPGADIISFDTSPISHIGYEETESYRVTELFINHREMMVKNLTDV
;
A
#
# COMPACT_ATOMS: atom_id res chain seq x y z
N MET A 1 -0.94 7.94 -33.58
CA MET A 1 -0.47 9.09 -32.76
C MET A 1 -1.68 9.73 -32.12
N TYR A 2 -1.80 9.62 -30.81
CA TYR A 2 -2.75 10.37 -29.99
C TYR A 2 -2.07 10.68 -28.66
N GLY A 3 -1.86 11.97 -28.40
CA GLY A 3 -1.82 12.54 -27.07
C GLY A 3 -0.51 12.48 -26.31
N GLU A 4 0.51 13.22 -26.77
CA GLU A 4 1.58 13.76 -25.92
C GLU A 4 1.00 14.72 -24.85
N LYS A 5 0.24 14.20 -23.90
CA LYS A 5 0.09 14.84 -22.60
C LYS A 5 1.12 14.22 -21.67
N THR A 6 2.30 14.83 -21.73
CA THR A 6 3.31 14.91 -20.68
C THR A 6 3.02 14.03 -19.47
N LEU A 7 3.63 12.85 -19.44
CA LEU A 7 3.85 11.99 -18.25
C LEU A 7 4.58 12.75 -17.10
N HIS A 8 4.92 14.01 -17.32
CA HIS A 8 5.70 14.90 -16.48
C HIS A 8 4.85 15.89 -15.65
N GLU A 9 3.54 15.98 -15.90
CA GLU A 9 2.62 16.83 -15.11
C GLU A 9 1.74 16.03 -14.13
N GLN A 10 1.82 14.70 -14.18
CA GLN A 10 1.18 13.82 -13.20
C GLN A 10 2.17 13.52 -12.08
N SER A 11 1.77 13.69 -10.81
CA SER A 11 2.60 13.20 -9.69
C SER A 11 2.89 11.71 -9.91
N HIS A 12 4.11 11.24 -9.63
CA HIS A 12 4.54 9.85 -9.88
C HIS A 12 3.52 8.76 -9.49
N GLY A 13 2.71 9.00 -8.46
CA GLY A 13 1.62 8.10 -8.06
C GLY A 13 0.40 8.03 -9.00
N GLU A 14 0.04 9.10 -9.72
CA GLU A 14 -1.06 9.07 -10.70
C GLU A 14 -0.65 8.35 -11.98
N SER A 15 0.59 8.53 -12.44
CA SER A 15 1.11 7.79 -13.58
C SER A 15 1.16 6.29 -13.29
N PHE A 16 1.48 5.90 -12.05
CA PHE A 16 1.48 4.51 -11.61
C PHE A 16 0.07 3.89 -11.60
N LEU A 17 -0.92 4.59 -11.04
CA LEU A 17 -2.31 4.11 -11.03
C LEU A 17 -2.88 4.01 -12.44
N ASN A 18 -2.64 5.01 -13.28
CA ASN A 18 -3.07 4.99 -14.68
C ASN A 18 -2.37 3.87 -15.46
N PHE A 19 -1.09 3.61 -15.20
CA PHE A 19 -0.35 2.49 -15.79
C PHE A 19 -0.94 1.14 -15.37
N ILE A 20 -1.24 0.94 -14.08
CA ILE A 20 -1.88 -0.30 -13.63
C ILE A 20 -3.27 -0.47 -14.26
N ASN A 21 -4.06 0.61 -14.30
CA ASN A 21 -5.39 0.61 -14.90
C ASN A 21 -5.38 0.36 -16.42
N THR A 22 -4.24 0.53 -17.11
CA THR A 22 -4.12 0.17 -18.53
C THR A 22 -3.96 -1.32 -18.79
N PHE A 23 -3.68 -2.15 -17.77
CA PHE A 23 -3.65 -3.59 -17.92
C PHE A 23 -5.06 -4.16 -17.86
N SER A 24 -5.72 -4.20 -19.03
CA SER A 24 -7.03 -4.85 -19.22
C SER A 24 -6.96 -6.40 -19.26
N LYS A 25 -5.90 -6.99 -18.69
CA LYS A 25 -5.64 -8.43 -18.76
C LYS A 25 -5.28 -8.97 -17.39
N THR A 26 -5.90 -10.08 -17.04
CA THR A 26 -5.51 -10.93 -15.90
C THR A 26 -4.02 -11.25 -15.96
N GLY A 27 -3.32 -11.07 -14.85
CA GLY A 27 -1.88 -11.30 -14.78
C GLY A 27 -1.37 -11.41 -13.35
N ILE A 28 -0.05 -11.60 -13.23
CA ILE A 28 0.65 -11.58 -11.95
C ILE A 28 1.37 -10.24 -11.84
N PHE A 29 1.06 -9.48 -10.80
CA PHE A 29 1.61 -8.16 -10.52
C PHE A 29 2.51 -8.24 -9.30
N ILE A 30 3.77 -7.80 -9.46
CA ILE A 30 4.73 -7.69 -8.37
C ILE A 30 5.00 -6.20 -8.18
N ILE A 31 4.70 -5.70 -6.99
CA ILE A 31 4.74 -4.27 -6.70
C ILE A 31 5.60 -4.06 -5.45
N ASP A 32 6.62 -3.24 -5.59
CA ASP A 32 7.48 -2.83 -4.48
C ASP A 32 7.13 -1.39 -4.06
N GLU A 33 6.73 -1.24 -2.80
CA GLU A 33 6.36 0.01 -2.12
C GLU A 33 5.51 1.00 -2.95
N PRO A 34 4.26 0.63 -3.32
CA PRO A 34 3.39 1.52 -4.10
C PRO A 34 2.97 2.79 -3.35
N LYS A 35 3.21 2.85 -2.03
CA LYS A 35 2.81 3.99 -1.18
C LYS A 35 3.71 5.22 -1.34
N ALA A 36 4.95 5.07 -1.84
CA ALA A 36 6.00 6.09 -1.78
C ALA A 36 5.59 7.45 -2.39
N THR A 37 4.60 7.44 -3.28
CA THR A 37 4.09 8.63 -3.99
C THR A 37 2.57 8.83 -3.88
N LEU A 38 1.88 8.06 -3.04
CA LEU A 38 0.41 8.10 -2.91
C LEU A 38 -0.04 8.72 -1.58
N SER A 39 -0.90 9.74 -1.66
CA SER A 39 -1.66 10.22 -0.50
C SER A 39 -2.57 9.11 0.05
N PRO A 40 -3.01 9.18 1.32
CA PRO A 40 -3.86 8.14 1.92
C PRO A 40 -5.12 7.84 1.10
N ASN A 41 -5.81 8.88 0.60
CA ASN A 41 -6.99 8.70 -0.25
C ASN A 41 -6.68 7.94 -1.55
N ARG A 42 -5.52 8.20 -2.16
CA ARG A 42 -5.11 7.48 -3.37
C ARG A 42 -4.73 6.02 -3.08
N GLN A 43 -4.21 5.72 -1.88
CA GLN A 43 -3.99 4.35 -1.45
C GLN A 43 -5.32 3.59 -1.30
N LEU A 44 -6.38 4.22 -0.80
CA LEU A 44 -7.73 3.63 -0.72
C LEU A 44 -8.34 3.37 -2.12
N SER A 45 -8.12 4.29 -3.07
CA SER A 45 -8.51 4.04 -4.47
C SER A 45 -7.75 2.84 -5.04
N HIS A 46 -6.44 2.76 -4.81
CA HIS A 46 -5.62 1.64 -5.27
C HIS A 46 -6.04 0.31 -4.65
N PHE A 47 -6.30 0.31 -3.34
CA PHE A 47 -6.83 -0.82 -2.58
C PHE A 47 -8.09 -1.39 -3.23
N SER A 48 -9.03 -0.51 -3.59
CA SER A 48 -10.29 -0.90 -4.20
C SER A 48 -10.07 -1.54 -5.58
N HIS A 49 -9.16 -0.97 -6.37
CA HIS A 49 -8.79 -1.50 -7.68
C HIS A 49 -8.09 -2.86 -7.60
N ILE A 50 -7.17 -3.05 -6.65
CA ILE A 50 -6.49 -4.35 -6.44
C ILE A 50 -7.52 -5.46 -6.17
N ILE A 51 -8.52 -5.18 -5.32
CA ILE A 51 -9.58 -6.15 -5.01
C ILE A 51 -10.40 -6.47 -6.26
N GLU A 52 -10.75 -5.48 -7.08
CA GLU A 52 -11.49 -5.68 -8.32
C GLU A 52 -10.71 -6.57 -9.30
N MET A 53 -9.45 -6.22 -9.57
CA MET A 53 -8.59 -6.99 -10.47
C MET A 53 -8.30 -8.40 -9.95
N ALA A 54 -8.16 -8.56 -8.62
CA ALA A 54 -7.99 -9.87 -8.01
C ALA A 54 -9.23 -10.77 -8.22
N ARG A 55 -10.43 -10.21 -8.13
CA ARG A 55 -11.68 -10.93 -8.44
C ARG A 55 -11.80 -11.32 -9.91
N GLU A 56 -11.21 -10.54 -10.81
CA GLU A 56 -11.13 -10.86 -12.23
C GLU A 56 -10.08 -11.94 -12.56
N GLY A 57 -9.31 -12.38 -11.56
CA GLY A 57 -8.32 -13.46 -11.69
C GLY A 57 -6.87 -12.99 -11.73
N SER A 58 -6.61 -11.71 -11.45
CA SER A 58 -5.24 -11.22 -11.27
C SER A 58 -4.67 -11.64 -9.92
N GLN A 59 -3.35 -11.80 -9.85
CA GLN A 59 -2.63 -12.11 -8.62
C GLN A 59 -1.67 -10.97 -8.28
N TYR A 60 -1.55 -10.65 -7.00
CA TYR A 60 -0.73 -9.54 -6.52
C TYR A 60 0.26 -10.03 -5.46
N ILE A 61 1.52 -9.65 -5.62
CA ILE A 61 2.58 -9.76 -4.61
C ILE A 61 3.02 -8.33 -4.33
N ILE A 62 2.74 -7.85 -3.12
CA ILE A 62 2.97 -6.45 -2.75
C ILE A 62 3.92 -6.41 -1.57
N VAL A 63 5.05 -5.74 -1.73
CA VAL A 63 5.93 -5.36 -0.63
C VAL A 63 5.51 -3.97 -0.18
N THR A 64 5.04 -3.84 1.07
CA THR A 64 4.67 -2.52 1.59
C THR A 64 4.66 -2.46 3.11
N HIS A 65 5.05 -1.31 3.64
CA HIS A 65 4.79 -0.93 5.03
C HIS A 65 3.55 -0.02 5.16
N SER A 66 2.63 0.01 4.20
CA SER A 66 1.37 0.80 4.33
C SER A 66 0.34 0.00 5.13
N PRO A 67 -0.12 0.48 6.30
CA PRO A 67 -1.21 -0.21 7.01
C PRO A 67 -2.50 -0.25 6.17
N ILE A 68 -2.72 0.70 5.26
CA ILE A 68 -3.89 0.70 4.38
C ILE A 68 -3.87 -0.48 3.41
N LEU A 69 -2.73 -0.73 2.76
CA LEU A 69 -2.63 -1.78 1.73
C LEU A 69 -2.45 -3.17 2.33
N ILE A 70 -1.83 -3.29 3.51
CA ILE A 70 -1.76 -4.56 4.23
C ILE A 70 -3.16 -5.03 4.66
N ALA A 71 -4.11 -4.11 4.86
CA ALA A 71 -5.49 -4.43 5.25
C ALA A 71 -6.34 -5.06 4.11
N ILE A 72 -5.75 -5.42 2.96
CA ILE A 72 -6.49 -6.03 1.85
C ILE A 72 -7.11 -7.35 2.33
N PRO A 73 -8.44 -7.51 2.26
CA PRO A 73 -9.12 -8.68 2.79
C PRO A 73 -8.76 -9.92 1.99
N GLY A 74 -8.44 -11.00 2.72
CA GLY A 74 -8.08 -12.29 2.11
C GLY A 74 -6.66 -12.36 1.56
N ALA A 75 -5.83 -11.33 1.76
CA ALA A 75 -4.41 -11.41 1.47
C ALA A 75 -3.67 -12.15 2.59
N ASP A 76 -2.72 -13.00 2.22
CA ASP A 76 -1.73 -13.53 3.16
C ASP A 76 -0.69 -12.45 3.47
N ILE A 77 -0.47 -12.20 4.76
CA ILE A 77 0.55 -11.24 5.21
C ILE A 77 1.75 -12.05 5.70
N ILE A 78 2.91 -11.81 5.07
CA ILE A 78 4.16 -12.49 5.35
C ILE A 78 5.16 -11.46 5.88
N SER A 79 5.66 -11.65 7.11
CA SER A 79 6.69 -10.80 7.70
C SER A 79 8.08 -11.37 7.47
N PHE A 80 8.99 -10.50 7.04
CA PHE A 80 10.42 -10.76 6.90
C PHE A 80 11.23 -10.17 8.07
N ASP A 81 10.56 -9.61 9.08
CA ASP A 81 11.20 -8.95 10.23
C ASP A 81 11.73 -9.95 11.26
N THR A 82 11.26 -11.20 11.19
CA THR A 82 11.70 -12.30 12.06
C THR A 82 12.22 -13.47 11.23
N SER A 83 13.11 -14.26 11.83
CA SER A 83 13.63 -15.49 11.23
C SER A 83 13.21 -16.68 12.10
N PRO A 84 12.50 -17.68 11.54
CA PRO A 84 12.12 -17.83 10.13
C PRO A 84 11.00 -16.87 9.69
N ILE A 85 10.86 -16.67 8.37
CA ILE A 85 9.73 -15.94 7.76
C ILE A 85 8.42 -16.59 8.22
N SER A 86 7.45 -15.78 8.61
CA SER A 86 6.17 -16.24 9.15
C SER A 86 4.97 -15.49 8.59
N HIS A 87 3.84 -16.18 8.51
CA HIS A 87 2.54 -15.55 8.32
C HIS A 87 2.12 -14.87 9.62
N ILE A 88 1.60 -13.65 9.52
CA ILE A 88 1.12 -12.87 10.67
C ILE A 88 -0.24 -12.25 10.37
N GLY A 89 -1.00 -11.92 11.41
CA GLY A 89 -2.22 -11.15 11.28
C GLY A 89 -1.96 -9.67 10.98
N TYR A 90 -2.99 -8.98 10.48
CA TYR A 90 -2.92 -7.54 10.20
C TYR A 90 -2.52 -6.71 11.42
N GLU A 91 -3.14 -6.98 12.56
CA GLU A 91 -2.90 -6.24 13.82
C GLU A 91 -1.53 -6.55 14.44
N GLU A 92 -0.88 -7.63 13.99
CA GLU A 92 0.47 -8.00 14.44
C GLU A 92 1.56 -7.25 13.67
N THR A 93 1.23 -6.66 12.51
CA THR A 93 2.18 -5.91 11.69
C THR A 93 2.72 -4.69 12.42
N GLU A 94 4.01 -4.42 12.29
CA GLU A 94 4.63 -3.23 12.88
C GLU A 94 3.97 -1.94 12.39
N SER A 95 3.71 -1.86 11.08
CA SER A 95 3.07 -0.69 10.47
C SER A 95 1.69 -0.40 11.07
N TYR A 96 0.89 -1.43 11.37
CA TYR A 96 -0.38 -1.24 12.06
C TYR A 96 -0.14 -0.74 13.49
N ARG A 97 0.66 -1.45 14.28
CA ARG A 97 0.89 -1.16 15.70
C ARG A 97 1.45 0.24 15.93
N VAL A 98 2.44 0.65 15.13
CA VAL A 98 3.04 1.99 15.23
C VAL A 98 2.03 3.07 14.85
N THR A 99 1.26 2.85 13.78
CA THR A 99 0.26 3.82 13.31
C THR A 99 -0.88 3.95 14.31
N GLU A 100 -1.40 2.84 14.82
CA GLU A 100 -2.46 2.77 15.82
C GLU A 100 -2.04 3.48 17.11
N LEU A 101 -0.86 3.16 17.64
CA LEU A 101 -0.28 3.80 18.82
C LEU A 101 -0.16 5.32 18.63
N PHE A 102 0.37 5.76 17.49
CA PHE A 102 0.55 7.18 17.21
C PHE A 102 -0.78 7.93 17.07
N ILE A 103 -1.76 7.36 16.38
CA ILE A 103 -3.09 7.98 16.21
C ILE A 103 -3.80 8.09 17.56
N ASN A 104 -3.79 7.03 18.36
CA ASN A 104 -4.53 6.96 19.62
C ASN A 104 -3.84 7.70 20.78
N HIS A 105 -2.52 7.87 20.72
CA HIS A 105 -1.72 8.48 21.79
C HIS A 105 -0.85 9.65 21.33
N ARG A 106 -1.28 10.38 20.30
CA ARG A 106 -0.49 11.45 19.65
C ARG A 106 0.18 12.43 20.62
N GLU A 107 -0.57 12.99 21.57
CA GLU A 107 -0.03 14.03 22.46
C GLU A 107 1.10 13.50 23.35
N MET A 108 0.89 12.34 23.96
CA MET A 108 1.89 11.66 24.79
C MET A 108 3.12 11.27 23.95
N MET A 109 2.90 10.71 22.76
CA MET A 109 3.97 10.32 21.85
C MET A 109 4.81 11.52 21.40
N VAL A 110 4.17 12.62 20.99
CA VAL A 110 4.86 13.84 20.57
C VAL A 110 5.68 14.40 21.74
N LYS A 111 5.09 14.51 22.93
CA LYS A 111 5.80 15.00 24.12
C LYS A 111 7.06 14.18 24.42
N ASN A 112 6.94 12.85 24.43
CA ASN A 112 8.06 11.94 24.69
C ASN A 112 9.16 12.00 23.62
N LEU A 113 8.81 12.37 22.38
CA LEU A 113 9.76 12.47 21.27
C LEU A 113 10.41 13.85 21.15
N THR A 114 9.84 14.88 21.76
CA THR A 114 10.35 16.26 21.67
C THR A 114 11.18 16.71 22.86
N ASP A 115 11.23 15.96 23.97
CA ASP A 115 11.94 16.33 25.22
C ASP A 115 11.74 17.82 25.63
N VAL A 116 10.50 18.32 25.46
CA VAL A 116 10.00 19.61 25.96
C VAL A 116 8.77 19.39 26.83
#